data_AF-A0A6D2LK36-F1
#
_entry.id   AF-A0A6D2LK36-F1
#
_cell.length_a   1.000
_cell.length_b   1.000
_cell.length_c   1.000
_cell.angle_alpha   90.00
_cell.angle_beta   90.00
_cell.angle_gamma   90.00
#
_symmetry.space_group_name_H-M   'P 1'
#
loop_
_entity.id
_entity.type
_entity.pdbx_description
1 polymer ?
#
loop_
_entity_poly.entity_id
_entity_poly.type
_entity_poly.pdbx_seq_one_letter_code
_entity_poly.pdbx_strand_id
1 'polypeptide(L)'
;MDSMVKKLKQNLSSGSFRKKPEKSTKKEQRFLENGSIFLKELIADCNGKSIPIRSFTTSQIRKATKNFDSTCFVAEEGFYIWYKGIIENRSYMIKRFSEYKVTDRRVGEVYKDIVLSARMSNHNNFLKLLGCCLEFPFPVLVFEFAEHGVLNHRGRIMINGEESSLPLSLRLKIGKEIANALAYLHMAFPKIIIYRDVKPMHVFLDENWTAKLSDLSFSISLEEGKTQIEADDVLGTYGYLDPLYFATLIVTEYTDVYSFGVFLMVLLTGRSVYFTGSEGYPVDILGYVKGLYENDKLNGEIDCMLMKDMTRAQRSQVEECILLALRCCKERNEDRPKMIHVAKELKRIETSF
;
A
#
# COMPACT_ATOMS: atom_id res chain seq x y z
N MET A 1 -18.06 -27.19 -68.42
CA MET A 1 -17.87 -26.35 -67.21
C MET A 1 -18.41 -27.01 -65.94
N ASP A 2 -19.48 -27.82 -66.00
CA ASP A 2 -20.07 -28.50 -64.82
C ASP A 2 -19.32 -29.73 -64.27
N SER A 3 -18.40 -30.33 -65.02
CA SER A 3 -17.59 -31.48 -64.55
C SER A 3 -16.46 -31.06 -63.60
N MET A 4 -15.92 -29.85 -63.79
CA MET A 4 -14.82 -29.30 -62.99
C MET A 4 -15.30 -28.80 -61.61
N VAL A 5 -16.53 -28.25 -61.56
CA VAL A 5 -17.17 -27.79 -60.32
C VAL A 5 -17.56 -28.96 -59.42
N LYS A 6 -17.91 -30.13 -59.98
CA LYS A 6 -18.21 -31.34 -59.20
C LYS A 6 -16.96 -31.97 -58.54
N LYS A 7 -15.80 -31.95 -59.21
CA LYS A 7 -14.53 -32.43 -58.62
C LYS A 7 -14.00 -31.52 -57.51
N LEU A 8 -14.23 -30.21 -57.60
CA LEU A 8 -13.87 -29.27 -56.53
C LEU A 8 -14.75 -29.42 -55.28
N LYS A 9 -16.02 -29.83 -55.42
CA LYS A 9 -16.92 -30.08 -54.28
C LYS A 9 -16.64 -31.41 -53.54
N GLN A 10 -16.10 -32.44 -54.22
CA GLN A 10 -15.72 -33.70 -53.56
C GLN A 10 -14.40 -33.62 -52.77
N ASN A 11 -13.50 -32.70 -53.12
CA ASN A 11 -12.25 -32.49 -52.39
C ASN A 11 -12.40 -31.58 -51.16
N LEU A 12 -13.55 -30.92 -51.00
CA LEU A 12 -13.87 -30.11 -49.80
C LEU A 12 -14.65 -30.90 -48.74
N SER A 13 -15.05 -32.14 -49.01
CA SER A 13 -15.80 -32.99 -48.07
C SER A 13 -14.96 -34.02 -47.30
N SER A 14 -13.64 -34.10 -47.51
CA SER A 14 -12.76 -35.09 -46.85
C SER A 14 -11.67 -34.49 -45.95
N GLY A 15 -11.73 -33.19 -45.65
CA GLY A 15 -10.72 -32.48 -44.86
C GLY A 15 -11.27 -31.66 -43.70
N SER A 16 -12.40 -32.04 -43.10
CA SER A 16 -12.85 -31.41 -41.85
C SER A 16 -12.07 -31.99 -40.68
N PHE A 17 -10.81 -31.56 -40.50
CA PHE A 17 -10.27 -31.41 -39.15
C PHE A 17 -11.04 -30.26 -38.49
N ARG A 18 -12.29 -30.54 -38.09
CA ARG A 18 -12.88 -29.85 -36.95
C ARG A 18 -11.95 -30.18 -35.79
N LYS A 19 -10.94 -29.33 -35.55
CA LYS A 19 -10.36 -29.20 -34.23
C LYS A 19 -11.57 -29.03 -33.31
N LYS A 20 -11.87 -30.05 -32.51
CA LYS A 20 -12.76 -29.88 -31.36
C LYS A 20 -12.25 -28.63 -30.65
N PRO A 21 -13.10 -27.67 -30.25
CA PRO A 21 -12.62 -26.58 -29.42
C PRO A 21 -11.97 -27.25 -28.21
N GLU A 22 -10.65 -27.12 -28.08
CA GLU A 22 -9.96 -27.50 -26.85
C GLU A 22 -10.71 -26.76 -25.74
N LYS A 23 -11.25 -27.51 -24.78
CA LYS A 23 -11.85 -26.90 -23.60
C LYS A 23 -10.74 -26.10 -22.94
N SER A 24 -10.76 -24.77 -23.12
CA SER A 24 -9.86 -23.84 -22.44
C SER A 24 -9.77 -24.25 -20.98
N THR A 25 -8.56 -24.45 -20.48
CA THR A 25 -8.40 -24.83 -19.08
C THR A 25 -8.93 -23.69 -18.19
N LYS A 26 -9.41 -23.99 -16.97
CA LYS A 26 -9.88 -22.95 -16.03
C LYS A 26 -8.82 -21.85 -15.78
N LYS A 27 -7.54 -22.19 -15.95
CA LYS A 27 -6.41 -21.25 -15.85
C LYS A 27 -6.33 -20.30 -17.04
N GLU A 28 -6.47 -20.80 -18.26
CA GLU A 28 -6.52 -19.97 -19.48
C GLU A 28 -7.69 -18.99 -19.45
N GLN A 29 -8.86 -19.45 -19.01
CA GLN A 29 -10.02 -18.59 -18.86
C GLN A 29 -9.74 -17.43 -17.89
N ARG A 30 -9.18 -17.73 -16.70
CA ARG A 30 -8.79 -16.71 -15.73
C ARG A 30 -7.72 -15.75 -16.26
N PHE A 31 -6.73 -16.28 -16.97
CA PHE A 31 -5.68 -15.47 -17.57
C PHE A 31 -6.28 -14.45 -18.57
N LEU A 32 -7.20 -14.89 -19.43
CA LEU A 32 -7.87 -14.01 -20.40
C LEU A 32 -8.78 -13.00 -19.72
N GLU A 33 -9.60 -13.43 -18.76
CA GLU A 33 -10.51 -12.56 -18.01
C GLU A 33 -9.74 -11.48 -17.24
N ASN A 34 -8.83 -11.90 -16.34
CA ASN A 34 -8.03 -10.99 -15.53
C ASN A 34 -7.13 -10.11 -16.39
N GLY A 35 -6.51 -10.68 -17.42
CA GLY A 35 -5.66 -9.93 -18.35
C GLY A 35 -6.43 -8.86 -19.11
N SER A 36 -7.68 -9.12 -19.49
CA SER A 36 -8.51 -8.13 -20.17
C SER A 36 -8.89 -6.96 -19.28
N ILE A 37 -9.19 -7.21 -18.00
CA ILE A 37 -9.53 -6.16 -17.03
C ILE A 37 -8.29 -5.34 -16.68
N PHE A 38 -7.17 -6.01 -16.37
CA PHE A 38 -5.89 -5.38 -16.11
C PHE A 38 -5.44 -4.47 -17.27
N LEU A 39 -5.54 -4.97 -18.51
CA LEU A 39 -5.13 -4.18 -19.68
C LEU A 39 -6.00 -2.94 -19.88
N LYS A 40 -7.32 -3.04 -19.65
CA LYS A 40 -8.22 -1.87 -19.71
C LYS A 40 -7.82 -0.81 -18.70
N GLU A 41 -7.56 -1.21 -17.45
CA GLU A 41 -7.16 -0.30 -16.38
C GLU A 41 -5.79 0.34 -16.68
N LEU A 42 -4.83 -0.44 -17.17
CA LEU A 42 -3.50 0.07 -17.54
C LEU A 42 -3.56 1.07 -18.70
N ILE A 43 -4.41 0.83 -19.69
CA ILE A 43 -4.64 1.78 -20.80
C ILE A 43 -5.29 3.06 -20.26
N ALA A 44 -6.29 2.94 -19.38
CA ALA A 44 -6.97 4.09 -18.79
C ALA A 44 -6.05 4.96 -17.92
N ASP A 45 -5.12 4.36 -17.18
CA ASP A 45 -4.21 5.10 -16.30
C ASP A 45 -3.00 5.70 -17.03
N CYS A 46 -2.30 4.89 -17.84
CA CYS A 46 -1.00 5.27 -18.40
C CYS A 46 -0.86 5.02 -19.92
N ASN A 47 -1.98 4.92 -20.65
CA ASN A 47 -2.00 4.60 -22.09
C ASN A 47 -1.21 3.32 -22.43
N GLY A 48 -1.19 2.36 -21.51
CA GLY A 48 -0.49 1.08 -21.67
C GLY A 48 1.03 1.15 -21.49
N LYS A 49 1.60 2.30 -21.12
CA LYS A 49 3.04 2.45 -20.88
C LYS A 49 3.37 2.14 -19.43
N SER A 50 3.99 0.99 -19.17
CA SER A 50 4.38 0.56 -17.81
C SER A 50 5.83 0.11 -17.74
N ILE A 51 6.31 -0.17 -16.53
CA ILE A 51 7.51 -0.98 -16.33
C ILE A 51 7.34 -2.38 -16.96
N PRO A 52 8.44 -3.11 -17.23
CA PRO A 52 8.35 -4.53 -17.55
C PRO A 52 7.71 -5.33 -16.41
N ILE A 53 6.55 -5.93 -16.65
CA ILE A 53 5.82 -6.77 -15.69
C ILE A 53 6.04 -8.24 -16.07
N ARG A 54 6.76 -9.00 -15.24
CA ARG A 54 6.98 -10.42 -15.48
C ARG A 54 5.69 -11.22 -15.28
N SER A 55 5.33 -12.06 -16.24
CA SER A 55 4.25 -13.04 -16.07
C SER A 55 4.77 -14.28 -15.35
N PHE A 56 4.24 -14.55 -14.16
CA PHE A 56 4.51 -15.76 -13.38
C PHE A 56 3.38 -16.79 -13.58
N THR A 57 3.71 -18.06 -13.39
CA THR A 57 2.73 -19.17 -13.49
C THR A 57 2.17 -19.57 -12.13
N THR A 58 0.98 -20.18 -12.12
CA THR A 58 0.40 -20.76 -10.89
C THR A 58 1.37 -21.74 -10.21
N SER A 59 2.13 -22.51 -11.01
CA SER A 59 3.08 -23.50 -10.50
C SER A 59 4.24 -22.84 -9.74
N GLN A 60 4.82 -21.77 -10.28
CA GLN A 60 5.88 -21.01 -9.61
C GLN A 60 5.39 -20.40 -8.31
N ILE A 61 4.23 -19.74 -8.31
CA ILE A 61 3.65 -19.12 -7.11
C ILE A 61 3.36 -20.17 -6.03
N ARG A 62 2.73 -21.29 -6.39
CA ARG A 62 2.44 -22.38 -5.45
C ARG A 62 3.70 -23.00 -4.88
N LYS A 63 4.72 -23.25 -5.71
CA LYS A 63 6.01 -23.77 -5.24
C LYS A 63 6.70 -22.79 -4.28
N ALA A 64 6.76 -21.51 -4.65
CA ALA A 64 7.43 -20.47 -3.87
C ALA A 64 6.81 -20.26 -2.48
N THR A 65 5.49 -20.38 -2.38
CA THR A 65 4.72 -20.19 -1.15
C THR A 65 4.41 -21.50 -0.41
N LYS A 66 4.94 -22.64 -0.88
CA LYS A 66 4.60 -23.99 -0.39
C LYS A 66 3.08 -24.24 -0.33
N ASN A 67 2.36 -23.80 -1.35
CA ASN A 67 0.90 -23.75 -1.43
C ASN A 67 0.25 -22.80 -0.41
N PHE A 68 0.85 -21.61 -0.21
CA PHE A 68 0.37 -20.58 0.73
C PHE A 68 0.38 -21.05 2.19
N ASP A 69 1.41 -21.80 2.56
CA ASP A 69 1.62 -22.34 3.90
C ASP A 69 1.90 -21.24 4.92
N SER A 70 1.54 -21.48 6.19
CA SER A 70 1.72 -20.51 7.28
C SER A 70 3.20 -20.15 7.53
N THR A 71 4.15 -21.02 7.19
CA THR A 71 5.59 -20.71 7.31
C THR A 71 6.07 -19.63 6.33
N CYS A 72 5.30 -19.38 5.28
CA CYS A 72 5.52 -18.32 4.30
C CYS A 72 4.74 -17.04 4.62
N PHE A 73 3.87 -17.04 5.63
CA PHE A 73 3.04 -15.87 5.99
C PHE A 73 3.91 -14.69 6.43
N VAL A 74 3.49 -13.48 6.03
CA VAL A 74 4.11 -12.21 6.46
C VAL A 74 3.09 -11.36 7.21
N ALA A 75 1.96 -11.07 6.58
CA ALA A 75 0.88 -10.25 7.16
C ALA A 75 -0.43 -10.50 6.42
N GLU A 76 -1.56 -10.19 7.07
CA GLU A 76 -2.88 -10.17 6.46
C GLU A 76 -3.51 -8.79 6.71
N GLU A 77 -4.00 -8.17 5.63
CA GLU A 77 -4.63 -6.84 5.67
C GLU A 77 -5.88 -6.86 4.81
N GLY A 78 -7.02 -6.45 5.38
CA GLY A 78 -8.30 -6.37 4.67
C GLY A 78 -8.62 -7.64 3.88
N PHE A 79 -8.55 -7.51 2.55
CA PHE A 79 -8.91 -8.54 1.58
C PHE A 79 -7.71 -9.24 0.92
N TYR A 80 -6.48 -9.08 1.43
CA TYR A 80 -5.28 -9.76 0.92
C TYR A 80 -4.34 -10.26 2.02
N ILE A 81 -3.45 -11.16 1.62
CA ILE A 81 -2.43 -11.78 2.46
C ILE A 81 -1.08 -11.66 1.76
N TRP A 82 -0.07 -11.27 2.52
CA TRP A 82 1.33 -11.23 2.12
C TRP A 82 2.06 -12.50 2.51
N TYR A 83 2.84 -13.04 1.57
CA TYR A 83 3.70 -14.19 1.75
C TYR A 83 5.13 -13.87 1.30
N LYS A 84 6.11 -14.48 1.95
CA LYS A 84 7.47 -14.60 1.41
C LYS A 84 7.56 -15.85 0.54
N GLY A 85 8.32 -15.80 -0.55
CA GLY A 85 8.55 -16.96 -1.40
C GLY A 85 9.83 -16.87 -2.20
N ILE A 86 10.34 -18.01 -2.65
CA ILE A 86 11.56 -18.10 -3.45
C ILE A 86 11.21 -18.68 -4.83
N ILE A 87 11.55 -17.94 -5.89
CA ILE A 87 11.41 -18.36 -7.29
C ILE A 87 12.79 -18.24 -7.95
N GLU A 88 13.31 -19.33 -8.52
CA GLU A 88 14.60 -19.34 -9.22
C GLU A 88 15.75 -18.78 -8.37
N ASN A 89 15.83 -19.21 -7.10
CA ASN A 89 16.83 -18.77 -6.10
C ASN A 89 16.78 -17.28 -5.73
N ARG A 90 15.71 -16.56 -6.09
CA ARG A 90 15.48 -15.18 -5.66
C ARG A 90 14.28 -15.11 -4.73
N SER A 91 14.42 -14.39 -3.62
CA SER A 91 13.34 -14.10 -2.68
C SER A 91 12.40 -13.02 -3.21
N TYR A 92 11.13 -13.11 -2.87
CA TYR A 92 10.07 -12.18 -3.27
C TYR A 92 9.04 -12.01 -2.14
N MET A 93 8.38 -10.84 -2.14
CA MET A 93 7.11 -10.65 -1.44
C MET A 93 5.96 -10.92 -2.40
N ILE A 94 4.99 -11.74 -2.00
CA ILE A 94 3.88 -12.22 -2.82
C ILE A 94 2.58 -11.80 -2.16
N LYS A 95 1.81 -10.93 -2.82
CA LYS A 95 0.49 -10.48 -2.38
C LYS A 95 -0.59 -11.30 -3.06
N ARG A 96 -1.45 -11.94 -2.27
CA ARG A 96 -2.60 -12.71 -2.77
C ARG A 96 -3.89 -12.13 -2.19
N PHE A 97 -4.85 -11.84 -3.07
CA PHE A 97 -6.20 -11.46 -2.67
C PHE A 97 -7.05 -12.68 -2.26
N SER A 98 -7.91 -12.49 -1.28
CA SER A 98 -8.81 -13.51 -0.75
C SER A 98 -10.10 -13.60 -1.55
N GLU A 99 -10.39 -14.80 -2.06
CA GLU A 99 -11.60 -15.11 -2.84
C GLU A 99 -12.90 -14.85 -2.06
N TYR A 100 -12.85 -14.91 -0.72
CA TYR A 100 -14.03 -14.76 0.14
C TYR A 100 -14.24 -13.34 0.64
N LYS A 101 -13.19 -12.50 0.62
CA LYS A 101 -13.24 -11.13 1.16
C LYS A 101 -13.39 -10.09 0.06
N VAL A 102 -12.91 -10.37 -1.16
CA VAL A 102 -13.16 -9.49 -2.31
C VAL A 102 -14.60 -9.69 -2.78
N THR A 103 -15.43 -8.68 -2.56
CA THR A 103 -16.80 -8.65 -3.07
C THR A 103 -16.83 -8.11 -4.50
N ASP A 104 -17.91 -8.36 -5.24
CA ASP A 104 -18.06 -7.86 -6.62
C ASP A 104 -17.90 -6.33 -6.73
N ARG A 105 -18.29 -5.60 -5.69
CA ARG A 105 -18.14 -4.12 -5.61
C ARG A 105 -16.69 -3.67 -5.41
N ARG A 106 -15.79 -4.57 -4.99
CA ARG A 106 -14.40 -4.27 -4.62
C ARG A 106 -13.36 -4.86 -5.57
N VAL A 107 -13.81 -5.39 -6.71
CA VAL A 107 -12.91 -6.00 -7.71
C VAL A 107 -12.04 -4.93 -8.39
N GLY A 108 -12.55 -3.70 -8.56
CA GLY A 108 -11.80 -2.61 -9.19
C GLY A 108 -10.51 -2.25 -8.44
N GLU A 109 -10.57 -2.25 -7.11
CA GLU A 109 -9.46 -1.97 -6.21
C GLU A 109 -8.30 -2.96 -6.40
N VAL A 110 -8.60 -4.23 -6.72
CA VAL A 110 -7.58 -5.24 -7.03
C VAL A 110 -6.75 -4.85 -8.24
N TYR A 111 -7.41 -4.43 -9.34
CA TYR A 111 -6.71 -4.07 -10.58
C TYR A 111 -6.02 -2.71 -10.51
N LYS A 112 -6.65 -1.77 -9.80
CA LYS A 112 -6.08 -0.45 -9.54
C LYS A 112 -4.77 -0.57 -8.76
N ASP A 113 -4.70 -1.47 -7.77
CA ASP A 113 -3.46 -1.76 -7.03
C ASP A 113 -2.33 -2.21 -7.95
N ILE A 114 -2.59 -3.10 -8.91
CA ILE A 114 -1.56 -3.58 -9.86
C ILE A 114 -1.03 -2.42 -10.70
N VAL A 115 -1.93 -1.63 -11.28
CA VAL A 115 -1.60 -0.55 -12.20
C VAL A 115 -0.83 0.56 -11.49
N LEU A 116 -1.32 1.00 -10.33
CA LEU A 116 -0.64 2.02 -9.54
C LEU A 116 0.68 1.49 -8.98
N SER A 117 0.75 0.24 -8.52
CA SER A 117 2.01 -0.36 -8.07
C SER A 117 3.05 -0.39 -9.20
N ALA A 118 2.64 -0.76 -10.43
CA ALA A 118 3.51 -0.74 -11.60
C ALA A 118 4.01 0.69 -11.92
N ARG A 119 3.14 1.69 -11.79
CA ARG A 119 3.48 3.09 -12.04
C ARG A 119 4.42 3.68 -10.98
N MET A 120 4.23 3.34 -9.71
CA MET A 120 5.05 3.87 -8.60
C MET A 120 6.39 3.14 -8.41
N SER A 121 6.57 1.99 -9.05
CA SER A 121 7.76 1.12 -8.95
C SER A 121 9.11 1.75 -9.30
N ASN A 122 9.13 2.94 -9.92
CA ASN A 122 10.37 3.67 -10.22
C ASN A 122 10.80 4.62 -9.09
N HIS A 123 9.96 4.86 -8.09
CA HIS A 123 10.28 5.72 -6.95
C HIS A 123 10.79 4.89 -5.78
N ASN A 124 11.92 5.30 -5.17
CA ASN A 124 12.62 4.50 -4.16
C ASN A 124 11.81 4.20 -2.89
N ASN A 125 10.84 5.04 -2.53
CA ASN A 125 10.00 4.84 -1.34
C ASN A 125 8.69 4.08 -1.61
N PHE A 126 8.56 3.40 -2.76
CA PHE A 126 7.49 2.45 -3.03
C PHE A 126 8.05 1.05 -3.17
N LEU A 127 7.30 0.04 -2.72
CA LEU A 127 7.66 -1.36 -2.90
C LEU A 127 7.52 -1.73 -4.37
N LYS A 128 8.62 -2.11 -5.01
CA LYS A 128 8.65 -2.33 -6.46
C LYS A 128 7.88 -3.58 -6.87
N LEU A 129 6.91 -3.41 -7.77
CA LEU A 129 6.25 -4.51 -8.45
C LEU A 129 7.21 -5.09 -9.50
N LEU A 130 7.40 -6.40 -9.47
CA LEU A 130 8.26 -7.12 -10.43
C LEU A 130 7.46 -7.95 -11.43
N GLY A 131 6.24 -8.33 -11.07
CA GLY A 131 5.38 -9.12 -11.94
C GLY A 131 4.06 -9.49 -11.30
N CYS A 132 3.28 -10.29 -12.02
CA CYS A 132 2.03 -10.84 -11.53
C CYS A 132 1.76 -12.23 -12.13
N CYS A 133 0.84 -12.98 -11.52
CA CYS A 133 0.26 -14.20 -12.05
C CYS A 133 -1.25 -14.00 -12.20
N LEU A 134 -1.74 -14.07 -13.43
CA LEU A 134 -3.15 -13.81 -13.77
C LEU A 134 -4.00 -15.08 -13.84
N GLU A 135 -3.40 -16.26 -13.59
CA GLU A 135 -4.07 -17.57 -13.68
C GLU A 135 -4.88 -17.94 -12.41
N PHE A 136 -4.78 -17.11 -11.36
CA PHE A 136 -5.55 -17.23 -10.12
C PHE A 136 -6.93 -16.56 -10.26
N PRO A 137 -7.88 -16.82 -9.33
CA PRO A 137 -9.19 -16.16 -9.34
C PRO A 137 -9.08 -14.63 -9.38
N PHE A 138 -8.19 -14.07 -8.57
CA PHE A 138 -7.71 -12.70 -8.67
C PHE A 138 -6.19 -12.72 -8.93
N PRO A 139 -5.63 -11.69 -9.59
CA PRO A 139 -4.19 -11.59 -9.81
C PRO A 139 -3.39 -11.78 -8.51
N VAL A 140 -2.31 -12.57 -8.58
CA VAL A 140 -1.32 -12.64 -7.51
C VAL A 140 -0.15 -11.75 -7.89
N LEU A 141 0.22 -10.80 -7.03
CA LEU A 141 1.26 -9.83 -7.31
C LEU A 141 2.59 -10.26 -6.70
N VAL A 142 3.67 -9.98 -7.42
CA VAL A 142 5.03 -10.36 -7.01
C VAL A 142 5.89 -9.11 -6.97
N PHE A 143 6.39 -8.80 -5.78
CA PHE A 143 7.18 -7.62 -5.46
C PHE A 143 8.62 -7.98 -5.12
N GLU A 144 9.48 -6.98 -5.10
CA GLU A 144 10.82 -7.12 -4.53
C GLU A 144 10.77 -7.62 -3.07
N PHE A 145 11.86 -8.26 -2.63
CA PHE A 145 11.95 -8.74 -1.26
C PHE A 145 12.30 -7.59 -0.31
N ALA A 146 11.58 -7.51 0.80
CA ALA A 146 11.84 -6.56 1.87
C ALA A 146 12.39 -7.31 3.09
N GLU A 147 13.71 -7.26 3.28
CA GLU A 147 14.45 -8.09 4.24
C GLU A 147 13.90 -7.98 5.68
N HIS A 148 13.52 -6.78 6.09
CA HIS A 148 13.05 -6.49 7.45
C HIS A 148 11.52 -6.59 7.58
N GLY A 149 10.83 -7.06 6.53
CA GLY A 149 9.39 -7.27 6.54
C GLY A 149 8.58 -5.97 6.54
N VAL A 150 7.42 -6.01 7.19
CA VAL A 150 6.43 -4.92 7.25
C VAL A 150 6.28 -4.44 8.69
N LEU A 151 6.00 -3.15 8.88
CA LEU A 151 5.70 -2.63 10.22
C LEU A 151 4.37 -3.18 10.73
N ASN A 152 4.31 -3.47 12.02
CA ASN A 152 3.08 -3.85 12.69
C ASN A 152 2.24 -2.61 13.10
N HIS A 153 1.07 -2.84 13.69
CA HIS A 153 0.13 -1.80 14.12
C HIS A 153 0.69 -0.80 15.16
N ARG A 154 1.87 -1.08 15.74
CA ARG A 154 2.61 -0.21 16.67
C ARG A 154 3.86 0.43 16.04
N GLY A 155 4.04 0.30 14.73
CA GLY A 155 5.25 0.78 14.03
C GLY A 155 6.52 -0.01 14.36
N ARG A 156 6.38 -1.27 14.79
CA ARG A 156 7.49 -2.18 15.13
C ARG A 156 7.66 -3.26 14.08
N ILE A 157 8.76 -4.01 14.13
CA ILE A 157 8.99 -5.17 13.26
C ILE A 157 9.03 -6.46 14.06
N MET A 158 8.83 -7.58 13.37
CA MET A 158 9.01 -8.91 13.95
C MET A 158 10.43 -9.40 13.67
N ILE A 159 11.23 -9.62 14.73
CA ILE A 159 12.56 -10.25 14.64
C ILE A 159 12.48 -11.57 15.39
N ASN A 160 12.77 -12.68 14.71
CA ASN A 160 12.73 -14.03 15.31
C ASN A 160 11.41 -14.38 16.03
N GLY A 161 10.28 -13.81 15.59
CA GLY A 161 8.97 -14.03 16.20
C GLY A 161 8.64 -13.09 17.37
N GLU A 162 9.52 -12.16 17.72
CA GLU A 162 9.29 -11.17 18.77
C GLU A 162 9.17 -9.75 18.21
N GLU A 163 8.33 -8.92 18.83
CA GLU A 163 8.22 -7.50 18.47
C GLU A 163 9.48 -6.76 18.89
N SER A 164 10.20 -6.19 17.92
CA SER A 164 11.35 -5.35 18.17
C SER A 164 11.04 -3.88 17.89
N SER A 165 11.41 -3.02 18.84
CA SER A 165 11.27 -1.58 18.69
C SER A 165 12.39 -1.01 17.82
N LEU A 166 12.03 -0.11 16.91
CA LEU A 166 13.00 0.57 16.07
C LEU A 166 13.68 1.73 16.83
N PRO A 167 14.98 1.98 16.61
CA PRO A 167 15.65 3.18 17.08
C PRO A 167 14.94 4.45 16.58
N LEU A 168 15.03 5.54 17.34
CA LEU A 168 14.38 6.81 16.99
C LEU A 168 14.83 7.33 15.62
N SER A 169 16.12 7.28 15.31
CA SER A 169 16.66 7.71 14.00
C SER A 169 15.98 6.99 12.83
N LEU A 170 15.69 5.70 13.00
CA LEU A 170 15.05 4.86 12.00
C LEU A 170 13.56 5.19 11.87
N ARG A 171 12.87 5.46 12.98
CA ARG A 171 11.49 5.97 12.98
C ARG A 171 11.39 7.32 12.25
N LEU A 172 12.30 8.25 12.52
CA LEU A 172 12.34 9.55 11.84
C LEU A 172 12.62 9.39 10.33
N LYS A 173 13.58 8.53 9.97
CA LYS A 173 13.87 8.19 8.58
C LYS A 173 12.62 7.65 7.87
N ILE A 174 11.92 6.69 8.47
CA ILE A 174 10.68 6.11 7.93
C ILE A 174 9.61 7.20 7.74
N GLY A 175 9.36 8.03 8.76
CA GLY A 175 8.38 9.11 8.69
C GLY A 175 8.66 10.05 7.51
N LYS A 176 9.92 10.47 7.34
CA LYS A 176 10.36 11.32 6.23
C LYS A 176 10.19 10.63 4.87
N GLU A 177 10.58 9.37 4.76
CA GLU A 177 10.52 8.61 3.50
C GLU A 177 9.07 8.33 3.06
N ILE A 178 8.17 8.06 4.00
CA ILE A 178 6.73 7.95 3.70
C ILE A 178 6.14 9.31 3.35
N ALA A 179 6.57 10.39 4.00
CA ALA A 179 6.16 11.74 3.60
C ALA A 179 6.59 12.08 2.16
N ASN A 180 7.79 11.67 1.75
CA ASN A 180 8.27 11.82 0.37
C ASN A 180 7.41 10.99 -0.61
N ALA A 181 7.07 9.75 -0.26
CA ALA A 181 6.21 8.90 -1.09
C ALA A 181 4.82 9.52 -1.32
N LEU A 182 4.19 10.06 -0.28
CA LEU A 182 2.89 10.73 -0.39
C LEU A 182 2.99 12.04 -1.17
N ALA A 183 4.02 12.85 -0.93
CA ALA A 183 4.26 14.06 -1.71
C ALA A 183 4.48 13.75 -3.20
N TYR A 184 5.14 12.63 -3.52
CA TYR A 184 5.30 12.16 -4.90
C TYR A 184 3.95 11.83 -5.55
N LEU A 185 3.05 11.11 -4.87
CA LEU A 185 1.70 10.82 -5.39
C LEU A 185 0.90 12.11 -5.65
N HIS A 186 1.04 13.11 -4.79
CA HIS A 186 0.28 14.35 -4.88
C HIS A 186 0.81 15.31 -5.97
N MET A 187 2.07 15.21 -6.37
CA MET A 187 2.74 16.26 -7.16
C MET A 187 3.44 15.78 -8.44
N ALA A 188 3.80 14.51 -8.56
CA ALA A 188 4.65 14.05 -9.67
C ALA A 188 3.90 13.87 -10.99
N PHE A 189 2.57 13.99 -10.97
CA PHE A 189 1.71 13.70 -12.11
C PHE A 189 0.67 14.81 -12.33
N PRO A 190 0.16 14.98 -13.58
CA PRO A 190 -0.90 15.96 -13.86
C PRO A 190 -2.20 15.73 -13.07
N LYS A 191 -2.50 14.45 -12.81
CA LYS A 191 -3.60 14.02 -11.93
C LYS A 191 -3.05 13.72 -10.55
N ILE A 192 -3.62 14.36 -9.52
CA ILE A 192 -3.25 14.11 -8.12
C ILE A 192 -3.77 12.73 -7.75
N ILE A 193 -2.87 11.87 -7.23
CA ILE A 193 -3.24 10.54 -6.73
C ILE A 193 -3.29 10.63 -5.21
N ILE A 194 -4.44 10.32 -4.61
CA ILE A 194 -4.66 10.36 -3.16
C ILE A 194 -4.71 8.93 -2.66
N TYR A 195 -3.87 8.60 -1.67
CA TYR A 195 -3.58 7.25 -1.23
C TYR A 195 -4.71 6.62 -0.39
N ARG A 196 -5.29 7.41 0.53
CA ARG A 196 -6.44 7.16 1.43
C ARG A 196 -6.30 6.10 2.52
N ASP A 197 -5.20 5.37 2.63
CA ASP A 197 -5.03 4.35 3.68
C ASP A 197 -3.63 4.34 4.33
N VAL A 198 -3.11 5.53 4.69
CA VAL A 198 -1.78 5.66 5.29
C VAL A 198 -1.74 5.00 6.68
N LYS A 199 -1.00 3.90 6.82
CA LYS A 199 -0.80 3.20 8.10
C LYS A 199 0.50 2.38 8.12
N PRO A 200 1.00 1.97 9.29
CA PRO A 200 2.24 1.19 9.40
C PRO A 200 2.20 -0.12 8.62
N MET A 201 1.06 -0.81 8.62
CA MET A 201 0.90 -2.12 7.98
C MET A 201 1.10 -2.13 6.46
N HIS A 202 1.25 -0.96 5.83
CA HIS A 202 1.55 -0.80 4.41
C HIS A 202 3.01 -0.43 4.13
N VAL A 203 3.84 -0.30 5.17
CA VAL A 203 5.23 0.13 5.08
C VAL A 203 6.15 -1.06 5.27
N PHE A 204 6.78 -1.48 4.18
CA PHE A 204 7.85 -2.47 4.19
C PHE A 204 9.21 -1.82 4.38
N LEU A 205 10.19 -2.60 4.85
CA LEU A 205 11.56 -2.16 5.07
C LEU A 205 12.53 -3.05 4.29
N ASP A 206 13.29 -2.44 3.38
CA ASP A 206 14.32 -3.14 2.61
C ASP A 206 15.60 -3.41 3.44
N GLU A 207 16.59 -4.06 2.83
CA GLU A 207 17.89 -4.39 3.47
C GLU A 207 18.64 -3.18 4.05
N ASN A 208 18.39 -1.97 3.52
CA ASN A 208 19.02 -0.72 3.94
C ASN A 208 18.12 0.08 4.89
N TRP A 209 17.08 -0.56 5.44
CA TRP A 209 16.08 0.08 6.31
C TRP A 209 15.39 1.26 5.63
N THR A 210 15.20 1.20 4.31
CA THR A 210 14.45 2.19 3.55
C THR A 210 12.97 1.81 3.57
N ALA A 211 12.11 2.77 3.89
CA ALA A 211 10.67 2.60 3.88
C ALA A 211 10.14 2.48 2.44
N LYS A 212 9.32 1.45 2.24
CA LYS A 212 8.68 1.08 0.97
C LYS A 212 7.17 1.05 1.18
N LEU A 213 6.48 2.09 0.73
CA LEU A 213 5.02 2.14 0.75
C LEU A 213 4.45 1.12 -0.26
N SER A 214 3.45 0.37 0.16
CA SER A 214 2.77 -0.67 -0.63
C SER A 214 1.26 -0.48 -0.58
N ASP A 215 0.50 -1.33 -1.26
CA ASP A 215 -0.97 -1.31 -1.31
C ASP A 215 -1.59 0.03 -1.74
N LEU A 216 -1.82 0.17 -3.04
CA LEU A 216 -2.50 1.33 -3.64
C LEU A 216 -3.96 1.02 -3.98
N SER A 217 -4.53 -0.04 -3.40
CA SER A 217 -5.87 -0.54 -3.75
C SER A 217 -6.97 0.50 -3.53
N PHE A 218 -6.87 1.30 -2.46
CA PHE A 218 -7.84 2.35 -2.13
C PHE A 218 -7.49 3.72 -2.71
N SER A 219 -6.39 3.84 -3.43
CA SER A 219 -5.99 5.11 -4.00
C SER A 219 -6.97 5.57 -5.09
N ILE A 220 -7.11 6.89 -5.25
CA ILE A 220 -7.98 7.52 -6.24
C ILE A 220 -7.22 8.63 -6.96
N SER A 221 -7.43 8.74 -8.27
CA SER A 221 -6.87 9.82 -9.08
C SER A 221 -7.92 10.90 -9.28
N LEU A 222 -7.56 12.15 -8.97
CA LEU A 222 -8.40 13.30 -9.30
C LEU A 222 -8.39 13.56 -10.81
N GLU A 223 -9.44 14.21 -11.30
CA GLU A 223 -9.41 14.81 -12.64
C GLU A 223 -8.34 15.91 -12.71
N GLU A 224 -7.76 16.10 -13.89
CA GLU A 224 -6.71 17.09 -14.09
C GLU A 224 -7.23 18.50 -13.79
N GLY A 225 -6.46 19.26 -13.01
CA GLY A 225 -6.83 20.61 -12.56
C GLY A 225 -7.86 20.65 -11.43
N LYS A 226 -8.38 19.51 -10.96
CA LYS A 226 -9.23 19.44 -9.76
C LYS A 226 -8.38 19.12 -8.52
N THR A 227 -8.79 19.68 -7.39
CA THR A 227 -8.16 19.45 -6.06
C THR A 227 -9.05 18.63 -5.13
N GLN A 228 -10.26 18.28 -5.57
CA GLN A 228 -11.19 17.47 -4.81
C GLN A 228 -12.07 16.61 -5.71
N ILE A 229 -12.58 15.50 -5.17
CA ILE A 229 -13.59 14.64 -5.80
C ILE A 229 -14.53 14.10 -4.72
N GLU A 230 -15.79 13.91 -5.06
CA GLU A 230 -16.75 13.18 -4.21
C GLU A 230 -16.55 11.67 -4.44
N ALA A 231 -16.31 10.91 -3.38
CA ALA A 231 -16.15 9.47 -3.45
C ALA A 231 -17.49 8.76 -3.28
N ASP A 232 -17.66 7.63 -3.98
CA ASP A 232 -18.88 6.80 -3.87
C ASP A 232 -19.07 6.20 -2.47
N ASP A 233 -17.96 5.87 -1.79
CA ASP A 233 -17.92 5.27 -0.46
C ASP A 233 -16.75 5.83 0.37
N VAL A 234 -16.89 5.80 1.69
CA VAL A 234 -15.75 5.95 2.61
C VAL A 234 -14.91 4.67 2.62
N LEU A 235 -13.70 4.78 2.08
CA LEU A 235 -12.64 3.78 2.13
C LEU A 235 -11.48 4.22 3.02
N GLY A 236 -10.89 3.29 3.78
CA GLY A 236 -9.71 3.49 4.61
C GLY A 236 -9.80 2.73 5.95
N THR A 237 -8.79 2.91 6.80
CA THR A 237 -8.71 2.24 8.10
C THR A 237 -9.19 3.15 9.25
N TYR A 238 -10.13 2.68 10.07
CA TYR A 238 -10.60 3.39 11.25
C TYR A 238 -9.46 3.82 12.17
N GLY A 239 -9.56 5.04 12.71
CA GLY A 239 -8.51 5.69 13.50
C GLY A 239 -7.52 6.50 12.65
N TYR A 240 -7.29 6.11 11.38
CA TYR A 240 -6.50 6.89 10.43
C TYR A 240 -7.36 7.74 9.49
N LEU A 241 -8.65 7.40 9.34
CA LEU A 241 -9.60 8.13 8.50
C LEU A 241 -9.68 9.61 8.89
N ASP A 242 -9.54 10.50 7.91
CA ASP A 242 -9.81 11.92 8.05
C ASP A 242 -11.30 12.14 8.38
N PRO A 243 -11.64 12.75 9.52
CA PRO A 243 -13.02 12.96 9.93
C PRO A 243 -13.80 13.84 8.94
N LEU A 244 -13.13 14.76 8.22
CA LEU A 244 -13.80 15.61 7.22
C LEU A 244 -14.22 14.78 6.01
N TYR A 245 -13.33 13.95 5.48
CA TYR A 245 -13.64 13.00 4.41
C TYR A 245 -14.71 11.99 4.86
N PHE A 246 -14.59 11.45 6.08
CA PHE A 246 -15.58 10.53 6.64
C PHE A 246 -16.99 11.12 6.67
N ALA A 247 -17.11 12.40 7.04
CA ALA A 247 -18.39 13.09 7.17
C ALA A 247 -18.95 13.59 5.82
N THR A 248 -18.10 13.89 4.84
CA THR A 248 -18.51 14.62 3.62
C THR A 248 -18.39 13.80 2.34
N LEU A 249 -17.72 12.65 2.35
CA LEU A 249 -17.29 11.89 1.16
C LEU A 249 -16.36 12.66 0.22
N ILE A 250 -15.94 13.87 0.56
CA ILE A 250 -15.05 14.68 -0.26
C ILE A 250 -13.61 14.27 0.04
N VAL A 251 -12.92 13.80 -1.01
CA VAL A 251 -11.51 13.45 -0.96
C VAL A 251 -10.68 14.64 -1.47
N THR A 252 -9.67 15.03 -0.70
CA THR A 252 -8.66 16.03 -1.07
C THR A 252 -7.27 15.51 -0.72
N GLU A 253 -6.19 16.16 -1.17
CA GLU A 253 -4.84 15.75 -0.75
C GLU A 253 -4.65 15.79 0.78
N TYR A 254 -5.45 16.61 1.48
CA TYR A 254 -5.45 16.76 2.93
C TYR A 254 -6.02 15.55 3.69
N THR A 255 -6.74 14.68 3.00
CA THR A 255 -7.19 13.39 3.54
C THR A 255 -5.98 12.52 3.90
N ASP A 256 -4.98 12.45 3.03
CA ASP A 256 -3.73 11.74 3.31
C ASP A 256 -2.88 12.44 4.37
N VAL A 257 -2.89 13.78 4.40
CA VAL A 257 -2.12 14.57 5.39
C VAL A 257 -2.60 14.24 6.81
N TYR A 258 -3.91 14.15 7.02
CA TYR A 258 -4.47 13.76 8.32
C TYR A 258 -4.03 12.34 8.70
N SER A 259 -4.22 11.36 7.81
CA SER A 259 -3.81 9.98 8.08
C SER A 259 -2.31 9.86 8.34
N PHE A 260 -1.49 10.65 7.64
CA PHE A 260 -0.05 10.73 7.88
C PHE A 260 0.29 11.26 9.28
N GLY A 261 -0.42 12.28 9.77
CA GLY A 261 -0.24 12.79 11.12
C GLY A 261 -0.47 11.71 12.18
N VAL A 262 -1.56 10.94 12.06
CA VAL A 262 -1.85 9.80 12.93
C VAL A 262 -0.77 8.70 12.81
N PHE A 263 -0.36 8.36 11.58
CA PHE A 263 0.73 7.43 11.31
C PHE A 263 2.04 7.83 12.00
N LEU A 264 2.39 9.12 11.95
CA LEU A 264 3.59 9.64 12.59
C LEU A 264 3.51 9.52 14.13
N MET A 265 2.34 9.77 14.73
CA MET A 265 2.12 9.56 16.17
C MET A 265 2.28 8.09 16.57
N VAL A 266 1.73 7.16 15.81
CA VAL A 266 1.91 5.71 16.03
C VAL A 266 3.38 5.33 15.99
N LEU A 267 4.10 5.81 14.97
CA LEU A 267 5.52 5.53 14.78
C LEU A 267 6.37 6.07 15.94
N LEU A 268 6.13 7.30 16.38
CA LEU A 268 6.86 7.94 17.47
C LEU A 268 6.54 7.31 18.83
N THR A 269 5.26 7.07 19.12
CA THR A 269 4.85 6.55 20.43
C THR A 269 5.09 5.05 20.57
N GLY A 270 5.16 4.32 19.46
CA GLY A 270 5.19 2.86 19.47
C GLY A 270 3.89 2.24 20.03
N ARG A 271 2.78 2.99 20.00
CA ARG A 271 1.45 2.55 20.42
C ARG A 271 0.56 2.36 19.20
N SER A 272 -0.39 1.46 19.33
CA SER A 272 -1.46 1.27 18.34
C SER A 272 -2.32 2.53 18.23
N VAL A 273 -2.97 2.73 17.07
CA VAL A 273 -3.92 3.84 16.87
C VAL A 273 -5.06 3.83 17.91
N TYR A 274 -5.46 2.65 18.35
CA TYR A 274 -6.29 2.43 19.54
C TYR A 274 -5.56 1.50 20.51
N PHE A 275 -5.52 1.87 21.78
CA PHE A 275 -4.90 1.07 22.83
C PHE A 275 -5.70 1.17 24.13
N THR A 276 -5.47 0.24 25.05
CA THR A 276 -6.09 0.26 26.37
C THR A 276 -5.35 1.24 27.28
N GLY A 277 -6.05 2.26 27.77
CA GLY A 277 -5.53 3.23 28.72
C GLY A 277 -5.33 2.64 30.14
N SER A 278 -4.75 3.43 31.04
CA SER A 278 -4.50 3.03 32.43
C SER A 278 -5.76 2.66 33.20
N GLU A 279 -6.90 3.25 32.82
CA GLU A 279 -8.22 2.98 33.42
C GLU A 279 -8.96 1.83 32.74
N GLY A 280 -8.33 1.12 31.80
CA GLY A 280 -8.93 -0.02 31.09
C GLY A 280 -9.82 0.35 29.91
N TYR A 281 -10.08 1.64 29.66
CA TYR A 281 -10.88 2.10 28.53
C TYR A 281 -10.07 2.20 27.22
N PRO A 282 -10.71 2.01 26.05
CA PRO A 282 -10.09 2.30 24.76
C PRO A 282 -9.75 3.79 24.65
N VAL A 283 -8.52 4.08 24.22
CA VAL A 283 -8.01 5.43 23.98
C VAL A 283 -7.51 5.51 22.55
N ASP A 284 -7.88 6.57 21.84
CA ASP A 284 -7.33 6.89 20.52
C ASP A 284 -6.02 7.66 20.65
N ILE A 285 -5.08 7.41 19.74
CA ILE A 285 -3.74 7.98 19.82
C ILE A 285 -3.73 9.50 19.67
N LEU A 286 -4.64 10.07 18.87
CA LEU A 286 -4.70 11.51 18.62
C LEU A 286 -5.16 12.25 19.88
N GLY A 287 -6.27 11.84 20.48
CA GLY A 287 -6.79 12.40 21.73
C GLY A 287 -5.78 12.27 22.86
N TYR A 288 -5.08 11.13 22.94
CA TYR A 288 -4.03 10.93 23.92
C TYR A 288 -2.84 11.88 23.75
N VAL A 289 -2.27 11.97 22.55
CA VAL A 289 -1.12 12.87 22.27
C VAL A 289 -1.51 14.33 22.45
N LYS A 290 -2.70 14.72 21.99
CA LYS A 290 -3.25 16.06 22.19
C LYS A 290 -3.39 16.39 23.67
N GLY A 291 -3.95 15.48 24.47
CA GLY A 291 -4.05 15.65 25.92
C GLY A 291 -2.70 15.77 26.62
N LEU A 292 -1.68 15.01 26.20
CA LEU A 292 -0.32 15.15 26.74
C LEU A 292 0.27 16.52 26.43
N TYR A 293 0.05 17.03 25.21
CA TYR A 293 0.53 18.34 24.80
C TYR A 293 -0.17 19.47 25.57
N GLU A 294 -1.50 19.46 25.65
CA GLU A 294 -2.29 20.49 26.32
C GLU A 294 -2.07 20.56 27.84
N ASN A 295 -1.57 19.48 28.45
CA ASN A 295 -1.27 19.41 29.88
C ASN A 295 0.23 19.52 30.20
N ASP A 296 1.08 19.92 29.24
CA ASP A 296 2.54 20.01 29.39
C ASP A 296 3.22 18.71 29.88
N LYS A 297 2.62 17.55 29.55
CA LYS A 297 3.10 16.21 29.96
C LYS A 297 3.89 15.49 28.87
N LEU A 298 4.02 16.09 27.69
CA LEU A 298 4.64 15.46 26.53
C LEU A 298 6.07 14.96 26.81
N ASN A 299 6.88 15.79 27.46
CA ASN A 299 8.26 15.44 27.80
C ASN A 299 8.37 14.24 28.75
N GLY A 300 7.46 14.12 29.72
CA GLY A 300 7.44 12.99 30.65
C GLY A 300 7.08 11.68 29.97
N GLU A 301 6.20 11.71 28.97
CA GLU A 301 5.81 10.51 28.23
C GLU A 301 6.85 10.10 27.18
N ILE A 302 7.47 11.08 26.50
CA ILE A 302 8.62 10.85 25.60
C ILE A 302 9.70 10.01 26.31
N ASP A 303 9.95 10.28 27.59
CA ASP A 303 10.93 9.58 28.42
C ASP A 303 10.52 8.15 28.78
N CYS A 304 9.22 7.91 28.90
CA CYS A 304 8.67 6.58 29.17
C CYS A 304 8.61 5.72 27.90
N MET A 305 8.38 6.32 26.72
CA MET A 305 8.09 5.60 25.47
C MET A 305 9.33 5.27 24.62
N LEU A 306 10.36 6.12 24.62
CA LEU A 306 11.39 6.16 23.56
C LEU A 306 12.83 5.84 24.02
N MET A 307 12.94 5.02 25.07
CA MET A 307 14.18 4.63 25.75
C MET A 307 14.73 5.74 26.67
N LYS A 308 15.21 5.33 27.85
CA LYS A 308 15.66 6.24 28.93
C LYS A 308 16.88 7.10 28.56
N ASP A 309 17.59 6.78 27.47
CA ASP A 309 18.90 7.32 27.12
C ASP A 309 18.89 8.31 25.93
N MET A 310 17.78 9.03 25.69
CA MET A 310 17.73 10.05 24.63
C MET A 310 18.49 11.33 25.00
N THR A 311 19.24 11.87 24.04
CA THR A 311 19.87 13.19 24.16
C THR A 311 18.84 14.31 24.16
N ARG A 312 19.22 15.50 24.64
CA ARG A 312 18.36 16.69 24.58
C ARG A 312 17.96 17.05 23.14
N ALA A 313 18.88 16.88 22.20
CA ALA A 313 18.62 17.12 20.78
C ALA A 313 17.55 16.15 20.23
N GLN A 314 17.65 14.86 20.54
CA GLN A 314 16.67 13.86 20.14
C GLN A 314 15.28 14.14 20.72
N ARG A 315 15.21 14.58 21.98
CA ARG A 315 13.94 15.00 22.60
C ARG A 315 13.30 16.17 21.84
N SER A 316 14.08 17.18 21.49
CA SER A 316 13.61 18.32 20.67
C SER A 316 13.10 17.86 19.30
N GLN A 317 13.79 16.92 18.65
CA GLN A 317 13.35 16.36 17.36
C GLN A 317 12.00 15.63 17.49
N VAL A 318 11.82 14.83 18.55
CA VAL A 318 10.54 14.15 18.82
C VAL A 318 9.42 15.14 19.05
N GLU A 319 9.65 16.16 19.88
CA GLU A 319 8.69 17.21 20.15
C GLU A 319 8.26 17.96 18.87
N GLU A 320 9.22 18.40 18.06
CA GLU A 320 8.93 19.06 16.78
C GLU A 320 8.13 18.15 15.83
N CYS A 321 8.45 16.85 15.78
CA CYS A 321 7.70 15.87 14.98
C CYS A 321 6.27 15.68 15.50
N ILE A 322 6.05 15.66 16.83
CA ILE A 322 4.71 15.56 17.41
C ILE A 322 3.89 16.80 17.11
N LEU A 323 4.49 17.99 17.21
CA LEU A 323 3.82 19.24 16.86
C LEU A 323 3.46 19.31 15.37
N LEU A 324 4.33 18.79 14.50
CA LEU A 324 4.03 18.63 13.08
C LEU A 324 2.87 17.65 12.86
N ALA A 325 2.87 16.50 13.53
CA ALA A 325 1.79 15.52 13.46
C ALA A 325 0.44 16.12 13.91
N LEU A 326 0.42 16.87 15.02
CA LEU A 326 -0.78 17.56 15.50
C LEU A 326 -1.30 18.62 14.52
N ARG A 327 -0.40 19.34 13.82
CA ARG A 327 -0.79 20.28 12.75
C ARG A 327 -1.39 19.56 11.54
N CYS A 328 -0.84 18.41 11.16
CA CYS A 328 -1.41 17.57 10.10
C CYS A 328 -2.83 17.07 10.44
N CYS A 329 -3.12 16.88 11.73
CA CYS A 329 -4.43 16.40 12.22
C CYS A 329 -5.42 17.51 12.60
N LYS A 330 -5.22 18.76 12.14
CA LYS A 330 -6.19 19.85 12.36
C LYS A 330 -7.52 19.53 11.68
N GLU A 331 -8.63 20.00 12.25
CA GLU A 331 -9.98 19.67 11.75
C GLU A 331 -10.22 20.19 10.33
N ARG A 332 -9.79 21.42 10.05
CA ARG A 332 -9.97 22.07 8.75
C ARG A 332 -8.80 21.81 7.82
N ASN A 333 -9.09 21.64 6.52
CA ASN A 333 -8.06 21.45 5.49
C ASN A 333 -7.08 22.62 5.41
N GLU A 334 -7.56 23.86 5.54
CA GLU A 334 -6.71 25.05 5.43
C GLU A 334 -5.68 25.17 6.56
N ASP A 335 -5.94 24.54 7.70
CA ASP A 335 -5.04 24.54 8.86
C ASP A 335 -3.98 23.44 8.75
N ARG A 336 -4.11 22.52 7.78
CA ARG A 336 -3.16 21.43 7.54
C ARG A 336 -2.09 21.87 6.53
N PRO A 337 -0.80 21.59 6.78
CA PRO A 337 0.24 21.81 5.79
C PRO A 337 0.07 20.88 4.59
N LYS A 338 0.42 21.33 3.38
CA LYS A 338 0.53 20.42 2.22
C LYS A 338 1.62 19.37 2.47
N MET A 339 1.44 18.17 1.91
CA MET A 339 2.34 17.03 2.16
C MET A 339 3.81 17.32 1.81
N ILE A 340 4.07 18.14 0.78
CA ILE A 340 5.42 18.59 0.43
C ILE A 340 6.07 19.46 1.51
N HIS A 341 5.30 20.26 2.23
CA HIS A 341 5.79 21.07 3.34
C HIS A 341 6.09 20.20 4.55
N VAL A 342 5.23 19.21 4.82
CA VAL A 342 5.47 18.20 5.85
C VAL A 342 6.78 17.44 5.59
N ALA A 343 7.00 16.97 4.37
CA ALA A 343 8.23 16.27 3.97
C ALA A 343 9.48 17.15 4.14
N LYS A 344 9.41 18.44 3.74
CA LYS A 344 10.50 19.41 3.92
C LYS A 344 10.80 19.68 5.39
N GLU A 345 9.78 19.80 6.22
CA GLU A 345 9.93 20.07 7.64
C GLU A 345 10.51 18.86 8.38
N LEU A 346 10.05 17.63 8.08
CA LEU A 346 10.66 16.40 8.60
C LEU A 346 12.14 16.28 8.22
N LYS A 347 12.50 16.62 6.98
CA LYS A 347 13.89 16.66 6.56
C LYS A 347 14.69 17.68 7.40
N ARG A 348 14.14 18.88 7.65
CA ARG A 348 14.79 19.88 8.52
C ARG A 348 15.00 19.32 9.92
N ILE A 349 13.97 18.74 10.53
CA ILE A 349 14.02 18.18 11.88
C ILE A 349 15.09 17.09 11.98
N GLU A 350 15.13 16.15 11.02
CA GLU A 350 16.14 15.08 10.98
C GLU A 350 17.57 15.61 10.88
N THR A 351 17.79 16.68 10.09
CA THR A 351 19.12 17.30 9.91
C THR A 351 19.48 18.31 11.00
N SER A 352 18.54 18.64 11.89
CA SER A 352 18.80 19.54 13.00
C SER A 352 19.48 18.72 14.10
N PHE A 353 20.72 19.12 14.43
CA PHE A 353 21.63 18.58 15.47
C PHE A 353 22.56 17.44 15.04
#